data_AF-A0AAD5ERB3-F1
#
_entry.id   AF-A0AAD5ERB3-F1
#
_cell.length_a   1.000
_cell.length_b   1.000
_cell.length_c   1.000
_cell.angle_alpha   90.00
_cell.angle_beta   90.00
_cell.angle_gamma   90.00
#
_symmetry.space_group_name_H-M   'P 1'
#
loop_
_entity.id
_entity.type
_entity.pdbx_description
1 polymer ?
#
loop_
_entity_poly.entity_id
_entity_poly.type
_entity_poly.pdbx_seq_one_letter_code
_entity_poly.pdbx_strand_id
1 'polypeptide(L)'
;MGDFSESIDSHFRLKIPFLGTLAILKKFSTRVNNLLWAFPYDPMSQNLAIQAVLVYKHLKDTRAEEPHATPRGGKHHPVPDVPLSVFILYWPHSLRFHEAHKLSRYMHPFSFISAHYTKDVAGSSSLAISDYSLDGKRALTLAGFVRSGSPDIATEHWIEILPHQLTRMTDTLAPYPVPLTIIGKIPEEDLIMLLV
;
A
#
# COMPACT_ATOMS: atom_id res chain seq x y z
N MET A 1 -37.44 16.60 -17.14
CA MET A 1 -36.72 16.54 -15.85
C MET A 1 -35.99 15.21 -15.87
N GLY A 2 -34.71 15.21 -16.25
CA GLY A 2 -33.92 13.99 -16.40
C GLY A 2 -33.49 13.52 -15.02
N ASP A 3 -33.84 12.28 -14.71
CA ASP A 3 -33.40 11.59 -13.51
C ASP A 3 -31.88 11.42 -13.60
N PHE A 4 -31.12 12.21 -12.86
CA PHE A 4 -29.70 12.00 -12.68
C PHE A 4 -29.54 10.84 -11.70
N SER A 5 -29.74 9.61 -12.17
CA SER A 5 -29.22 8.45 -11.45
C SER A 5 -27.73 8.71 -11.25
N GLU A 6 -27.29 8.88 -10.00
CA GLU A 6 -25.87 8.92 -9.67
C GLU A 6 -25.22 7.73 -10.39
N SER A 7 -24.42 7.98 -11.42
CA SER A 7 -23.66 6.92 -12.04
C SER A 7 -22.72 6.41 -10.96
N ILE A 8 -23.04 5.26 -10.37
CA ILE A 8 -22.17 4.59 -9.40
C ILE A 8 -20.82 4.51 -10.08
N ASP A 9 -19.85 5.27 -9.58
CA ASP A 9 -18.56 5.40 -10.22
C ASP A 9 -17.86 4.05 -10.08
N SER A 10 -17.97 3.28 -11.15
CA SER A 10 -17.59 1.88 -11.27
C SER A 10 -16.08 1.67 -11.38
N HIS A 11 -15.28 2.62 -10.91
CA HIS A 11 -13.83 2.61 -11.09
C HIS A 11 -13.14 2.44 -9.76
N PHE A 12 -12.00 1.74 -9.78
CA PHE A 12 -11.18 1.60 -8.59
C PHE A 12 -10.64 2.97 -8.17
N ARG A 13 -10.86 3.31 -6.89
CA ARG A 13 -10.41 4.55 -6.28
C ARG A 13 -9.32 4.24 -5.28
N LEU A 14 -8.10 4.64 -5.59
CA LEU A 14 -6.99 4.43 -4.68
C LEU A 14 -7.05 5.47 -3.57
N LYS A 15 -7.12 4.99 -2.33
CA LYS A 15 -6.95 5.82 -1.13
C LYS A 15 -5.60 5.51 -0.50
N ILE A 16 -4.88 6.54 -0.07
CA ILE A 16 -3.62 6.38 0.67
C ILE A 16 -3.71 7.01 2.06
N PRO A 17 -3.00 6.45 3.05
CA PRO A 17 -2.89 7.05 4.37
C PRO A 17 -2.01 8.29 4.36
N PHE A 18 -2.40 9.30 5.14
CA PHE A 18 -1.55 10.47 5.39
C PHE A 18 -0.53 10.17 6.49
N LEU A 19 0.68 9.74 6.10
CA LEU A 19 1.68 9.27 7.07
C LEU A 19 2.13 10.31 8.09
N GLY A 20 2.07 11.60 7.76
CA GLY A 20 2.52 12.68 8.64
C GLY A 20 1.71 12.80 9.94
N THR A 21 0.51 12.21 9.98
CA THR A 21 -0.34 12.21 11.18
C THR A 21 -0.33 10.88 11.90
N LEU A 22 0.48 9.91 11.48
CA LEU A 22 0.48 8.57 12.07
C LEU A 22 1.63 8.40 13.07
N ALA A 23 1.28 7.83 14.21
CA ALA A 23 2.22 7.30 15.19
C ALA A 23 2.68 5.90 14.76
N ILE A 24 3.93 5.78 14.33
CA ILE A 24 4.46 4.53 13.77
C ILE A 24 5.34 3.83 14.80
N LEU A 25 5.01 2.56 15.08
CA LEU A 25 5.81 1.73 15.99
C LEU A 25 7.22 1.53 15.45
N LYS A 26 8.23 1.76 16.29
CA LYS A 26 9.64 1.51 15.93
C LYS A 26 9.87 0.08 15.43
N LYS A 27 9.29 -0.92 16.10
CA LYS A 27 9.41 -2.34 15.70
C LYS A 27 8.83 -2.61 14.31
N PHE A 28 7.77 -1.90 13.92
CA PHE A 28 7.18 -1.99 12.58
C PHE A 28 8.11 -1.37 11.54
N SER A 29 8.52 -0.12 11.78
CA SER A 29 9.46 0.63 10.95
C SER A 29 10.76 -0.16 10.69
N THR A 30 11.39 -0.73 11.72
CA THR A 30 12.60 -1.55 11.58
C THR A 30 12.39 -2.77 10.69
N ARG A 31 11.24 -3.46 10.79
CA ARG A 31 10.96 -4.64 9.95
C ARG A 31 10.84 -4.28 8.49
N VAL A 32 10.12 -3.20 8.19
CA VAL A 32 10.02 -2.69 6.81
C VAL A 32 11.41 -2.31 6.30
N ASN A 33 12.23 -1.65 7.13
CA ASN A 33 13.59 -1.29 6.74
C ASN A 33 14.47 -2.52 6.41
N ASN A 34 14.36 -3.58 7.21
CA ASN A 34 15.11 -4.82 6.96
C ASN A 34 14.75 -5.46 5.62
N LEU A 35 13.48 -5.38 5.21
CA LEU A 35 13.07 -5.80 3.86
C LEU A 35 13.79 -4.94 2.80
N LEU A 36 13.78 -3.62 2.93
CA LEU A 36 14.43 -2.74 1.96
C LEU A 36 15.94 -3.02 1.82
N TRP A 37 16.63 -3.29 2.92
CA TRP A 37 18.04 -3.68 2.90
C TRP A 37 18.32 -4.99 2.16
N ALA A 38 17.35 -5.90 2.08
CA ALA A 38 17.48 -7.14 1.32
C ALA A 38 17.38 -6.93 -0.20
N PHE A 39 16.89 -5.77 -0.66
CA PHE A 39 16.69 -5.45 -2.08
C PHE A 39 17.35 -4.11 -2.45
N PRO A 40 18.68 -4.00 -2.37
CA PRO A 40 19.39 -2.72 -2.57
C PRO A 40 19.27 -2.16 -4.00
N TYR A 41 18.92 -3.00 -4.98
CA TYR A 41 18.76 -2.61 -6.38
C TYR A 41 17.37 -2.06 -6.71
N ASP A 42 16.42 -2.10 -5.76
CA ASP A 42 15.09 -1.48 -5.90
C ASP A 42 14.90 -0.39 -4.83
N PRO A 43 15.53 0.79 -5.02
CA PRO A 43 15.57 1.82 -3.99
C PRO A 43 14.18 2.44 -3.78
N MET A 44 13.72 2.36 -2.53
CA MET A 44 12.45 2.93 -2.08
C MET A 44 12.62 3.56 -0.70
N SER A 45 11.96 4.69 -0.46
CA SER A 45 11.96 5.32 0.86
C SER A 45 11.16 4.49 1.87
N GLN A 46 11.59 4.51 3.14
CA GLN A 46 10.89 3.79 4.19
C GLN A 46 9.42 4.24 4.33
N ASN A 47 9.15 5.52 4.12
CA ASN A 47 7.79 6.07 4.13
C ASN A 47 6.92 5.41 3.05
N LEU A 48 7.42 5.30 1.82
CA LEU A 48 6.67 4.68 0.73
C LEU A 48 6.42 3.19 0.98
N ALA A 49 7.39 2.50 1.59
CA ALA A 49 7.24 1.10 1.97
C ALA A 49 6.22 0.90 3.10
N ILE A 50 6.22 1.78 4.12
CA ILE A 50 5.20 1.75 5.18
C ILE A 50 3.81 2.05 4.62
N GLN A 51 3.70 3.04 3.74
CA GLN A 51 2.46 3.32 3.01
C GLN A 51 1.96 2.08 2.27
N ALA A 52 2.85 1.37 1.56
CA ALA A 52 2.51 0.15 0.83
C ALA A 52 1.92 -0.92 1.77
N VAL A 53 2.50 -1.12 2.97
CA VAL A 53 1.96 -2.08 3.95
C VAL A 53 0.56 -1.69 4.42
N LEU A 54 0.35 -0.41 4.74
CA LEU A 54 -0.95 0.07 5.20
C LEU A 54 -2.00 -0.09 4.09
N VAL A 55 -1.68 0.34 2.87
CA VAL A 55 -2.53 0.18 1.69
C VAL A 55 -2.83 -1.29 1.44
N TYR A 56 -1.84 -2.18 1.49
CA TYR A 56 -2.03 -3.63 1.36
C TYR A 56 -3.07 -4.13 2.37
N LYS A 57 -2.91 -3.76 3.65
CA LYS A 57 -3.82 -4.18 4.71
C LYS A 57 -5.24 -3.69 4.42
N HIS A 58 -5.41 -2.40 4.11
CA HIS A 58 -6.71 -1.81 3.82
C HIS A 58 -7.39 -2.47 2.62
N LEU A 59 -6.67 -2.65 1.51
CA LEU A 59 -7.20 -3.29 0.31
C LEU A 59 -7.51 -4.77 0.52
N LYS A 60 -6.77 -5.46 1.40
CA LYS A 60 -7.07 -6.86 1.75
C LYS A 60 -8.34 -6.96 2.59
N ASP A 61 -8.54 -6.04 3.52
CA ASP A 61 -9.73 -5.95 4.38
C ASP A 61 -10.97 -5.45 3.60
N THR A 62 -10.76 -4.70 2.51
CA THR A 62 -11.81 -4.10 1.65
C THR A 62 -11.84 -4.69 0.25
N ARG A 63 -11.45 -5.96 0.08
CA ARG A 63 -11.28 -6.65 -1.21
C ARG A 63 -12.59 -6.70 -2.00
N ALA A 64 -12.96 -5.57 -2.58
CA ALA A 64 -14.01 -5.41 -3.54
C ALA A 64 -13.51 -6.01 -4.85
N GLU A 65 -14.39 -6.77 -5.49
CA GLU A 65 -14.19 -7.23 -6.86
C GLU A 65 -13.74 -6.05 -7.74
N GLU A 66 -12.82 -6.27 -8.69
CA GLU A 66 -12.41 -5.20 -9.59
C GLU A 66 -13.65 -4.67 -10.31
N PRO A 67 -14.02 -3.38 -10.10
CA PRO A 67 -15.28 -2.91 -10.64
C PRO A 67 -15.22 -2.73 -12.16
N HIS A 68 -14.06 -2.89 -12.82
CA HIS A 68 -13.94 -3.04 -14.28
C HIS A 68 -12.68 -3.81 -14.71
N ALA A 69 -12.77 -5.14 -14.72
CA ALA A 69 -12.36 -5.84 -15.92
C ALA A 69 -13.60 -5.82 -16.82
N THR A 70 -13.76 -4.85 -17.73
CA THR A 70 -14.76 -5.02 -18.80
C THR A 70 -14.39 -6.32 -19.48
N PRO A 71 -15.21 -7.36 -19.35
CA PRO A 71 -14.75 -8.66 -19.74
C PRO A 71 -14.92 -8.66 -21.24
N ARG A 72 -13.93 -9.19 -21.95
CA ARG A 72 -14.32 -10.04 -23.07
C ARG A 72 -15.17 -11.18 -22.45
N GLY A 73 -16.48 -10.98 -22.29
CA GLY A 73 -17.44 -12.01 -21.88
C GLY A 73 -18.12 -11.95 -20.48
N GLY A 74 -18.46 -10.79 -19.92
CA GLY A 74 -19.36 -10.70 -18.73
C GLY A 74 -18.84 -11.23 -17.37
N LYS A 75 -17.58 -11.63 -17.19
CA LYS A 75 -17.06 -12.19 -15.93
C LYS A 75 -16.20 -11.21 -15.13
N HIS A 76 -16.59 -10.93 -13.89
CA HIS A 76 -15.71 -10.32 -12.90
C HIS A 76 -14.52 -11.24 -12.63
N HIS A 77 -13.30 -10.71 -12.76
CA HIS A 77 -12.10 -11.44 -12.37
C HIS A 77 -11.84 -11.20 -10.89
N PRO A 78 -11.58 -12.25 -10.08
CA PRO A 78 -11.18 -12.04 -8.71
C PRO A 78 -9.83 -11.32 -8.70
N VAL A 79 -9.71 -10.28 -7.87
CA VAL A 79 -8.43 -9.63 -7.56
C VAL A 79 -7.45 -10.73 -7.10
N PRO A 80 -6.27 -10.90 -7.72
CA PRO A 80 -5.31 -11.93 -7.30
C PRO A 80 -4.75 -11.63 -5.90
N ASP A 81 -4.35 -12.67 -5.17
CA ASP A 81 -3.58 -12.45 -3.93
C ASP A 81 -2.10 -12.28 -4.26
N VAL A 82 -1.41 -11.47 -3.47
CA VAL A 82 0.00 -11.14 -3.66
C VAL A 82 0.69 -11.20 -2.29
N PRO A 83 1.87 -11.84 -2.16
CA PRO A 83 2.65 -11.78 -0.93
C PRO A 83 3.01 -10.34 -0.56
N LEU A 84 2.98 -10.01 0.73
CA LEU A 84 3.20 -8.64 1.18
C LEU A 84 4.57 -8.08 0.73
N SER A 85 5.63 -8.88 0.74
CA SER A 85 6.96 -8.49 0.25
C SER A 85 6.95 -8.08 -1.22
N VAL A 86 6.29 -8.88 -2.07
CA VAL A 86 6.08 -8.59 -3.49
C VAL A 86 5.29 -7.29 -3.66
N PHE A 87 4.20 -7.13 -2.90
CA PHE A 87 3.39 -5.93 -2.97
C PHE A 87 4.19 -4.66 -2.62
N ILE A 88 4.97 -4.71 -1.53
CA ILE A 88 5.80 -3.57 -1.10
C ILE A 88 6.78 -3.18 -2.20
N LEU A 89 7.52 -4.15 -2.76
CA LEU A 89 8.55 -3.87 -3.76
C LEU A 89 7.97 -3.38 -5.09
N TYR A 90 6.82 -3.90 -5.51
CA TYR A 90 6.18 -3.47 -6.76
C TYR A 90 5.26 -2.25 -6.60
N TRP A 91 4.99 -1.81 -5.37
CA TRP A 91 4.15 -0.65 -5.11
C TRP A 91 4.65 0.62 -5.84
N PRO A 92 5.93 1.02 -5.74
CA PRO A 92 6.44 2.18 -6.48
C PRO A 92 6.33 2.02 -8.00
N HIS A 93 6.55 0.80 -8.52
CA HIS A 93 6.44 0.52 -9.96
C HIS A 93 5.00 0.69 -10.44
N SER A 94 4.02 0.24 -9.63
CA SER A 94 2.60 0.45 -9.93
C SER A 94 2.26 1.94 -10.00
N LEU A 95 2.72 2.73 -9.03
CA LEU A 95 2.45 4.16 -8.98
C LEU A 95 3.07 4.89 -10.19
N ARG A 96 4.36 4.63 -10.46
CA ARG A 96 5.10 5.22 -11.59
C ARG A 96 4.51 4.82 -12.94
N PHE A 97 4.02 3.60 -13.09
CA PHE A 97 3.42 3.15 -14.34
C PHE A 97 2.22 4.01 -14.73
N HIS A 98 1.31 4.25 -13.77
CA HIS A 98 0.11 5.05 -14.02
C HIS A 98 0.45 6.52 -14.31
N GLU A 99 1.46 7.05 -13.63
CA GLU A 99 2.00 8.39 -13.90
C GLU A 99 2.60 8.50 -15.30
N ALA A 100 3.54 7.61 -15.65
CA ALA A 100 4.26 7.63 -16.92
C ALA A 100 3.32 7.47 -18.13
N HIS A 101 2.24 6.70 -17.97
CA HIS A 101 1.22 6.51 -19.01
C HIS A 101 0.06 7.50 -18.94
N LYS A 102 0.13 8.50 -18.04
CA LYS A 102 -0.89 9.54 -17.85
C LYS A 102 -2.30 8.98 -17.70
N LEU A 103 -2.42 7.89 -16.95
CA LEU A 103 -3.71 7.24 -16.74
C LEU A 103 -4.59 8.15 -15.90
N SER A 104 -5.87 8.27 -16.26
CA SER A 104 -6.82 9.05 -15.48
C SER A 104 -7.25 8.34 -14.20
N ARG A 105 -7.01 7.02 -14.11
CA ARG A 105 -7.48 6.13 -13.05
C ARG A 105 -6.46 5.05 -12.73
N TYR A 106 -6.49 4.54 -11.51
CA TYR A 106 -5.66 3.42 -11.08
C TYR A 106 -6.31 2.08 -11.45
N MET A 107 -5.48 1.13 -11.90
CA MET A 107 -5.77 -0.30 -11.84
C MET A 107 -5.70 -0.76 -10.39
N HIS A 108 -6.37 -1.87 -10.05
CA HIS A 108 -6.25 -2.44 -8.71
C HIS A 108 -4.78 -2.84 -8.48
N PRO A 109 -4.11 -2.37 -7.40
CA PRO A 109 -2.68 -2.60 -7.20
C PRO A 109 -2.30 -4.08 -7.18
N PHE A 110 -3.10 -4.94 -6.56
CA PHE A 110 -2.84 -6.38 -6.57
C PHE A 110 -2.83 -6.98 -7.98
N SER A 111 -3.73 -6.56 -8.86
CA SER A 111 -3.80 -7.07 -10.22
C SER A 111 -2.63 -6.62 -11.07
N PHE A 112 -2.28 -5.33 -10.97
CA PHE A 112 -1.07 -4.80 -11.60
C PHE A 112 0.16 -5.57 -11.13
N ILE A 113 0.34 -5.66 -9.80
CA ILE A 113 1.54 -6.25 -9.20
C ILE A 113 1.63 -7.74 -9.53
N SER A 114 0.52 -8.49 -9.42
CA SER A 114 0.50 -9.91 -9.78
C SER A 114 0.89 -10.13 -11.23
N ALA A 115 0.31 -9.36 -12.17
CA ALA A 115 0.61 -9.52 -13.59
C ALA A 115 2.09 -9.23 -13.91
N HIS A 116 2.63 -8.14 -13.34
CA HIS A 116 4.03 -7.75 -13.57
C HIS A 116 5.01 -8.71 -12.89
N TYR A 117 4.77 -9.09 -11.64
CA TYR A 117 5.63 -10.04 -10.93
C TYR A 117 5.67 -11.42 -11.60
N THR A 118 4.50 -11.96 -12.01
CA THR A 118 4.46 -13.25 -12.71
C THR A 118 5.23 -13.20 -14.03
N LYS A 119 5.14 -12.08 -14.77
CA LYS A 119 5.90 -11.90 -16.01
C LYS A 119 7.41 -11.86 -15.75
N ASP A 120 7.85 -11.14 -14.73
CA ASP A 120 9.27 -11.00 -14.42
C ASP A 120 9.88 -12.33 -13.96
N VAL A 121 9.19 -13.09 -13.10
CA VAL A 121 9.64 -14.42 -12.66
C VAL A 121 9.64 -15.43 -13.80
N ALA A 122 8.67 -15.36 -14.73
CA ALA A 122 8.65 -16.20 -15.93
C ALA A 122 9.81 -15.88 -16.88
N GLY A 123 10.24 -14.61 -16.96
CA GLY A 123 11.40 -14.18 -17.73
C GLY A 123 12.73 -14.54 -17.06
N SER A 124 12.79 -14.51 -15.73
CA SER A 124 13.95 -14.92 -14.95
C SER A 124 13.58 -15.32 -13.53
N SER A 125 13.78 -16.59 -13.17
CA SER A 125 13.51 -17.08 -11.81
C SER A 125 14.39 -16.44 -10.72
N SER A 126 15.50 -15.79 -11.09
CA SER A 126 16.34 -15.03 -10.15
C SER A 126 15.66 -13.79 -9.59
N LEU A 127 14.57 -13.33 -10.20
CA LEU A 127 13.75 -12.21 -9.74
C LEU A 127 12.67 -12.64 -8.74
N ALA A 128 12.59 -13.94 -8.42
CA ALA A 128 11.65 -14.44 -7.42
C ALA A 128 11.96 -13.83 -6.05
N ILE A 129 10.95 -13.19 -5.46
CA ILE A 129 11.02 -12.61 -4.12
C ILE A 129 10.61 -13.69 -3.13
N SER A 130 11.49 -13.97 -2.17
CA SER A 130 11.22 -14.95 -1.14
C SER A 130 10.15 -14.47 -0.16
N ASP A 131 9.21 -15.35 0.18
CA ASP A 131 8.22 -15.11 1.25
C ASP A 131 8.88 -14.92 2.63
N TYR A 132 10.11 -15.39 2.80
CA TYR A 132 10.89 -15.20 4.04
C TYR A 132 11.52 -13.81 4.17
N SER A 133 11.53 -13.01 3.09
CA SER A 133 12.11 -11.66 3.13
C SER A 133 11.36 -10.71 4.07
N LEU A 134 10.09 -11.01 4.38
CA LEU A 134 9.30 -10.32 5.39
C LEU A 134 8.28 -11.28 6.00
N ASP A 135 8.29 -11.43 7.33
CA ASP A 135 7.19 -12.07 8.06
C ASP A 135 5.92 -11.21 7.92
N GLY A 136 5.14 -11.50 6.88
CA GLY A 136 3.99 -10.69 6.48
C GLY A 136 2.89 -10.66 7.54
N LYS A 137 2.63 -11.79 8.21
CA LYS A 137 1.63 -11.85 9.30
C LYS A 137 2.01 -10.89 10.41
N ARG A 138 3.26 -10.95 10.88
CA ARG A 138 3.74 -10.09 11.96
C ARG A 138 3.82 -8.62 11.56
N ALA A 139 4.19 -8.33 10.32
CA ALA A 139 4.17 -6.96 9.78
C ALA A 139 2.75 -6.39 9.79
N LEU A 140 1.75 -7.16 9.35
CA LEU A 140 0.34 -6.74 9.34
C LEU A 140 -0.23 -6.60 10.75
N THR A 141 0.13 -7.49 11.68
CA THR A 141 -0.22 -7.33 13.10
C THR A 141 0.31 -6.02 13.66
N LEU A 142 1.59 -5.70 13.41
CA LEU A 142 2.19 -4.45 13.86
C LEU A 142 1.56 -3.21 13.20
N ALA A 143 1.19 -3.30 11.93
CA ALA A 143 0.48 -2.25 11.23
C ALA A 143 -0.91 -1.98 11.85
N GLY A 144 -1.57 -3.00 12.41
CA GLY A 144 -2.84 -2.85 13.14
C GLY A 144 -2.75 -2.01 14.42
N PHE A 145 -1.56 -1.80 14.96
CA PHE A 145 -1.31 -0.94 16.12
C PHE A 145 -0.93 0.49 15.74
N VAL A 146 -0.87 0.83 14.45
CA VAL A 146 -0.69 2.22 14.01
C VAL A 146 -1.92 3.03 14.44
N ARG A 147 -1.68 4.22 14.98
CA ARG A 147 -2.71 5.14 15.46
C ARG A 147 -2.45 6.53 14.90
N SER A 148 -3.46 7.39 14.93
CA SER A 148 -3.23 8.81 14.75
C SER A 148 -2.38 9.37 15.89
N GLY A 149 -1.38 10.17 15.53
CA GLY A 149 -0.63 11.04 16.44
C GLY A 149 -1.25 12.42 16.60
N SER A 150 -2.33 12.72 15.88
CA SER A 150 -3.10 13.97 16.01
C SER A 150 -4.47 13.69 16.61
N PRO A 151 -4.92 14.47 17.61
CA PRO A 151 -6.24 14.29 18.21
C PRO A 151 -7.39 14.59 17.22
N ASP A 152 -7.13 15.43 16.22
CA ASP A 152 -8.17 15.94 15.31
C ASP A 152 -8.30 15.11 14.01
N ILE A 153 -7.40 14.17 13.78
CA ILE A 153 -7.34 13.40 12.53
C ILE A 153 -7.46 11.92 12.87
N ALA A 154 -8.46 11.24 12.31
CA ALA A 154 -8.65 9.81 12.50
C ALA A 154 -7.55 9.00 11.79
N THR A 155 -7.23 7.80 12.28
CA THR A 155 -6.23 6.90 11.65
C THR A 155 -6.67 6.47 10.24
N GLU A 156 -7.99 6.44 10.03
CA GLU A 156 -8.69 6.05 8.82
C GLU A 156 -8.94 7.23 7.88
N HIS A 157 -8.42 8.42 8.21
CA HIS A 157 -8.48 9.59 7.33
C HIS A 157 -7.53 9.41 6.13
N TRP A 158 -8.04 8.74 5.10
CA TRP A 158 -7.31 8.40 3.89
C TRP A 158 -7.78 9.25 2.72
N ILE A 159 -6.83 9.68 1.90
CA ILE A 159 -7.07 10.62 0.82
C ILE A 159 -7.13 9.84 -0.49
N GLU A 160 -8.19 10.07 -1.27
CA GLU A 160 -8.27 9.56 -2.64
C GLU A 160 -7.24 10.27 -3.51
N ILE A 161 -6.44 9.50 -4.25
CA ILE A 161 -5.45 10.02 -5.18
C ILE A 161 -5.79 9.58 -6.58
N LEU A 162 -5.67 10.53 -7.50
CA LEU A 162 -5.71 10.30 -8.94
C LEU A 162 -4.26 10.24 -9.47
N PRO A 163 -3.96 9.43 -10.51
CA PRO A 163 -2.58 9.24 -10.94
C PRO A 163 -1.84 10.54 -11.31
N HIS A 164 -2.55 11.51 -11.89
CA HIS A 164 -1.99 12.82 -12.25
C HIS A 164 -1.68 13.72 -11.05
N GLN A 165 -2.16 13.40 -9.85
CA GLN A 165 -1.86 14.15 -8.62
C GLN A 165 -0.57 13.66 -7.96
N LEU A 166 -0.09 12.46 -8.31
CA LEU A 166 1.09 11.85 -7.70
C LEU A 166 2.38 12.62 -8.01
N THR A 167 2.46 13.27 -9.18
CA THR A 167 3.61 14.09 -9.62
C THR A 167 3.97 15.20 -8.66
N ARG A 168 3.03 15.66 -7.81
CA ARG A 168 3.31 16.65 -6.76
C ARG A 168 3.76 16.05 -5.43
N MET A 169 3.51 14.77 -5.18
CA MET A 169 3.87 14.10 -3.92
C MET A 169 5.22 13.41 -3.98
N THR A 170 5.60 12.82 -5.12
CA THR A 170 6.89 12.12 -5.30
C THR A 170 8.07 13.10 -5.44
N ASP A 171 7.87 14.25 -6.08
CA ASP A 171 8.90 15.32 -6.16
C ASP A 171 9.16 15.99 -4.79
N THR A 172 8.16 16.06 -3.91
CA THR A 172 8.33 16.49 -2.50
C THR A 172 8.89 15.41 -1.58
N LEU A 173 9.07 14.18 -2.07
CA LEU A 173 9.65 13.05 -1.32
C LEU A 173 11.12 12.75 -1.71
N ALA A 174 11.76 13.62 -2.50
CA ALA A 174 13.21 13.72 -2.58
C ALA A 174 13.78 14.41 -1.32
N PRO A 175 15.04 14.14 -0.94
CA PRO A 175 15.47 13.54 0.32
C PRO A 175 15.32 14.48 1.53
N TYR A 176 14.11 14.76 1.96
CA TYR A 176 13.88 15.28 3.30
C TYR A 176 13.10 14.24 4.11
N PRO A 177 13.66 13.73 5.21
CA PRO A 177 12.90 12.89 6.11
C PRO A 177 11.78 13.76 6.67
N VAL A 178 10.55 13.56 6.21
CA VAL A 178 9.40 13.93 7.02
C VAL A 178 9.57 13.13 8.31
N PRO A 179 9.80 13.77 9.48
CA PRO A 179 10.05 13.03 10.70
C PRO A 179 8.83 12.18 10.97
N LEU A 180 8.98 10.86 10.83
CA LEU A 180 7.99 9.95 11.41
C LEU A 180 8.00 10.22 12.91
N THR A 181 6.83 10.48 13.49
CA THR A 181 6.68 10.42 14.94
C THR A 181 6.80 8.95 15.33
N ILE A 182 8.03 8.50 15.55
CA ILE A 182 8.36 7.16 16.02
C ILE A 182 8.10 7.15 17.52
N ILE A 183 7.00 6.56 17.94
CA ILE A 183 6.76 6.35 19.37
C ILE A 183 7.63 5.18 19.83
N GLY A 184 8.55 5.47 20.75
CA GLY A 184 9.37 4.49 21.44
C GLY A 184 8.60 3.84 22.59
N LYS A 185 8.60 2.49 22.62
CA LYS A 185 7.98 1.61 23.62
C LYS A 185 6.57 2.03 24.07
N ILE A 186 5.55 1.37 23.51
CA ILE A 186 4.35 1.09 24.31
C ILE A 186 4.84 0.22 25.49
N PRO A 187 4.60 0.61 26.76
CA PRO A 187 4.90 -0.23 27.91
C PRO A 187 4.28 -1.62 27.69
N GLU A 188 5.00 -2.71 27.99
CA GLU A 188 4.43 -4.06 27.91
C GLU A 188 3.18 -4.22 28.82
N GLU A 189 3.04 -3.33 29.78
CA GLU A 189 1.93 -3.25 30.74
C GLU A 189 0.61 -2.82 30.07
N ASP A 190 0.66 -2.05 28.98
CA ASP A 190 -0.54 -1.66 28.21
C ASP A 190 -0.96 -2.72 27.17
N LEU A 191 -0.11 -3.72 26.92
CA LEU A 191 -0.42 -4.85 26.03
C LEU A 191 -1.24 -5.94 26.73
N ILE A 192 -1.25 -5.97 28.06
CA ILE A 192 -1.97 -6.98 28.85
C ILE A 192 -3.45 -6.60 29.04
N MET A 193 -3.82 -5.32 28.94
CA MET A 193 -5.21 -4.85 29.12
C MET A 193 -6.12 -5.03 27.89
N LEU A 194 -5.61 -5.56 26.77
CA LEU A 194 -6.39 -5.79 25.53
C LEU A 194 -6.59 -7.28 25.21
N LEU A 195 -6.26 -8.17 26.14
CA LEU A 195 -6.57 -9.60 26.09
C LEU A 195 -7.39 -10.00 27.32
N VAL A 196 -8.62 -9.49 27.42
CA VAL A 196 -9.72 -10.10 28.17
C VAL A 196 -10.98 -10.01 27.33
#